data_AF-X1MJW4-F1
#
_entry.id   AF-X1MJW4-F1
#
_cell.length_a   1.000
_cell.length_b   1.000
_cell.length_c   1.000
_cell.angle_alpha   90.00
_cell.angle_beta   90.00
_cell.angle_gamma   90.00
#
_symmetry.space_group_name_H-M   'P 1'
#
loop_
_entity.id
_entity.type
_entity.pdbx_description
1 polymer ?
#
loop_
_entity_poly.entity_id
_entity_poly.type
_entity_poly.pdbx_seq_one_letter_code
_entity_poly.pdbx_strand_id
1 'polypeptide(L)' 'MSGKDQVIDSAFRQMGIIRVNNLRELYDVSSAICALGPLKGNKIAIISDAGGPGVIAADAIS' A
#
# COMPACT_ATOMS: atom_id res chain seq x y z
N MET A 1 -15.00 15.02 -13.63
CA MET A 1 -13.99 15.25 -12.57
C MET A 1 -12.83 14.22 -12.60
N SER A 2 -12.54 13.57 -13.75
CA SER A 2 -11.72 12.34 -13.81
C SER A 2 -10.29 12.55 -14.34
N GLY A 3 -10.06 13.44 -15.31
CA GLY A 3 -8.71 13.62 -15.89
C GLY A 3 -7.69 14.30 -14.97
N LYS A 4 -8.12 15.25 -14.14
CA LYS A 4 -7.22 15.96 -13.22
C LYS A 4 -6.70 15.06 -12.10
N ASP A 5 -7.55 14.18 -11.57
CA ASP A 5 -7.18 13.31 -10.45
C ASP A 5 -6.17 12.24 -10.89
N GLN A 6 -6.34 11.67 -12.09
CA GLN A 6 -5.37 10.74 -12.68
C GLN A 6 -3.99 11.38 -12.92
N VAL A 7 -3.96 12.65 -13.33
CA VAL A 7 -2.70 13.40 -13.50
C VAL A 7 -2.01 13.61 -12.16
N ILE A 8 -2.77 13.95 -11.12
CA ILE A 8 -2.23 14.11 -9.76
C ILE A 8 -1.68 12.79 -9.22
N ASP A 9 -2.42 11.69 -9.38
CA ASP A 9 -1.95 10.36 -8.95
C ASP A 9 -0.68 9.93 -9.68
N SER A 10 -0.59 10.23 -10.97
CA SER A 10 0.62 9.97 -11.76
C SER A 10 1.81 10.79 -11.25
N ALA A 11 1.60 12.07 -10.94
CA ALA A 11 2.62 12.93 -10.36
C ALA A 11 3.07 12.43 -8.97
N PHE A 12 2.13 11.99 -8.13
CA PHE A 12 2.43 11.41 -6.82
C PHE A 12 3.28 10.15 -6.95
N ARG A 13 2.91 9.22 -7.85
CA ARG A 13 3.71 8.01 -8.11
C ARG A 13 5.13 8.32 -8.56
N GLN A 14 5.30 9.31 -9.44
CA GLN A 14 6.63 9.73 -9.91
C GLN A 14 7.51 10.32 -8.78
N MET A 15 6.89 11.00 -7.81
CA MET A 15 7.58 11.60 -6.67
C MET A 15 7.74 10.66 -5.47
N GLY A 16 7.26 9.41 -5.56
CA GLY A 16 7.27 8.45 -4.45
C GLY A 16 6.28 8.82 -3.33
N ILE A 17 5.26 9.62 -3.62
CA ILE A 17 4.22 10.01 -2.67
C ILE A 17 3.17 8.90 -2.60
N ILE A 18 2.87 8.43 -1.39
CA ILE A 18 1.77 7.50 -1.13
C ILE A 18 0.53 8.32 -0.75
N ARG A 19 -0.46 8.35 -1.64
CA ARG A 19 -1.77 8.97 -1.39
C ARG A 19 -2.65 8.01 -0.59
N VAL A 20 -3.30 8.52 0.45
CA VAL A 20 -4.26 7.79 1.29
C VAL A 20 -5.62 8.47 1.23
N ASN A 21 -6.69 7.69 1.36
CA ASN A 21 -8.07 8.18 1.17
C ASN A 21 -8.77 8.55 2.48
N ASN A 22 -8.22 8.14 3.61
CA ASN A 22 -8.80 8.36 4.92
C ASN A 22 -7.74 8.32 6.03
N LEU A 23 -8.14 8.74 7.23
CA LEU A 23 -7.25 8.79 8.39
C LEU A 23 -6.76 7.41 8.83
N ARG A 24 -7.54 6.34 8.63
CA ARG A 24 -7.10 4.98 8.99
C ARG A 24 -5.93 4.55 8.12
N GLU A 25 -6.05 4.69 6.80
CA GLU A 25 -4.96 4.40 5.86
C GLU A 25 -3.72 5.24 6.17
N LEU A 26 -3.87 6.51 6.57
CA LEU A 26 -2.74 7.35 6.99
C LEU A 26 -1.96 6.71 8.16
N TYR A 27 -2.66 6.25 9.20
CA TYR A 27 -2.02 5.62 10.35
C TYR A 27 -1.39 4.27 9.99
N ASP A 28 -2.07 3.44 9.21
CA ASP A 28 -1.57 2.12 8.80
C ASP A 28 -0.30 2.24 7.95
N VAL A 29 -0.32 3.11 6.93
CA VAL A 29 0.81 3.34 6.02
C VAL A 29 1.98 3.97 6.75
N SER A 30 1.76 5.02 7.55
CA SER A 30 2.85 5.68 8.28
C SER A 30 3.53 4.75 9.28
N SER A 31 2.75 3.92 9.98
CA SER A 31 3.29 2.91 10.91
C SER A 31 4.14 1.87 10.19
N ALA A 32 3.67 1.37 9.04
CA ALA A 32 4.41 0.39 8.24
C ALA A 32 5.74 0.96 7.72
N ILE A 33 5.75 2.19 7.20
CA ILE A 33 6.96 2.87 6.71
C ILE A 33 7.96 3.10 7.84
N CYS A 34 7.49 3.55 9.01
CA CYS A 34 8.37 3.76 10.18
C CYS A 34 9.00 2.46 10.67
N ALA A 35 8.26 1.35 10.63
CA ALA A 35 8.74 0.05 11.11
C ALA A 35 9.69 -0.65 10.13
N LEU A 36 9.40 -0.60 8.83
CA LEU A 36 10.07 -1.40 7.81
C LEU A 36 11.06 -0.61 6.95
N GLY A 37 10.87 0.71 6.86
CA GLY A 37 11.56 1.54 5.87
C GLY A 37 11.19 1.17 4.42
N PRO A 38 11.93 1.69 3.42
CA PRO A 38 11.68 1.36 2.02
C PRO A 38 12.03 -0.11 1.73
N LEU A 39 11.01 -0.89 1.37
CA LEU A 39 11.19 -2.27 0.92
C LEU A 39 11.89 -2.31 -0.45
N LYS A 40 12.85 -3.22 -0.62
CA LYS A 40 13.60 -3.37 -1.88
C LYS A 40 13.05 -4.53 -2.71
N GLY A 41 12.61 -4.22 -3.93
CA GLY A 41 12.10 -5.21 -4.88
C GLY A 41 10.72 -5.76 -4.52
N ASN A 42 10.30 -6.85 -5.17
CA ASN A 42 8.98 -7.45 -5.01
C ASN A 42 9.05 -8.85 -4.39
N LYS A 43 9.74 -8.97 -3.25
CA LYS A 43 9.94 -10.25 -2.53
C LYS A 43 9.14 -10.24 -1.22
N ILE A 44 7.83 -10.44 -1.33
CA ILE A 44 6.91 -10.49 -0.19
C ILE A 44 6.43 -11.93 0.02
N ALA A 45 6.38 -12.37 1.28
CA ALA A 45 5.79 -13.65 1.67
C ALA A 45 4.69 -13.41 2.70
N ILE A 46 3.57 -14.12 2.55
CA ILE A 46 2.47 -14.14 3.53
C ILE A 46 2.61 -15.41 4.35
N ILE A 47 2.68 -15.26 5.68
CA ILE A 47 2.69 -16.36 6.63
C ILE A 47 1.45 -16.19 7.51
N SER A 48 0.57 -17.19 7.49
CA SER A 48 -0.62 -17.22 8.33
C SER A 48 -0.83 -18.63 8.87
N ASP A 49 -1.32 -18.72 10.09
CA ASP A 49 -1.71 -19.95 10.77
C ASP A 49 -3.07 -20.49 10.29
N ALA A 50 -3.85 -19.67 9.58
CA ALA A 50 -5.16 -20.03 9.05
C ALA A 50 -5.32 -19.63 7.58
N GLY A 51 -5.99 -20.48 6.80
CA GLY A 51 -6.16 -20.26 5.36
C GLY A 51 -6.96 -19.00 5.01
N GLY A 52 -8.00 -18.67 5.78
CA GLY A 52 -8.87 -17.52 5.51
C GLY A 52 -8.12 -16.17 5.50
N PRO A 53 -7.46 -15.78 6.60
CA PRO A 53 -6.63 -14.57 6.64
C PRO A 53 -5.54 -14.56 5.56
N GLY A 54 -4.93 -15.73 5.28
CA GLY A 54 -3.93 -15.86 4.22
C GLY A 54 -4.47 -15.54 2.83
N VAL A 55 -5.67 -16.01 2.49
CA VAL A 55 -6.31 -15.73 1.19
C VAL A 55 -6.71 -14.27 1.08
N ILE A 56 -7.27 -13.67 2.14
CA ILE A 56 -7.63 -12.24 2.13
C ILE A 56 -6.39 -11.36 1.94
N ALA A 57 -5.30 -11.68 2.63
CA ALA A 57 -4.05 -10.96 2.47
C ALA A 57 -3.46 -11.13 1.06
N ALA A 58 -3.52 -12.34 0.50
CA ALA A 58 -3.05 -12.61 -0.85
C ALA A 58 -3.84 -11.81 -1.89
N ASP A 59 -5.18 -11.80 -1.78
CA ASP A 59 -6.07 -11.05 -2.67
C ASP A 59 -5.78 -9.54 -2.63
N ALA A 60 -5.53 -8.99 -1.45
CA ALA A 60 -5.25 -7.58 -1.26
C ALA A 60 -3.92 -7.10 -1.89
N ILE A 61 -2.98 -8.01 -2.19
CA ILE A 61 -1.67 -7.68 -2.79
C ILE A 61 -1.48 -8.25 -4.20
N SER A 62 -2.53 -8.84 -4.79
CA SER A 62 -2.53 -9.31 -6.18
C SER A 62 -2.59 -8.20 -7.22
#